data_AF-A0ABD6CA09-F1
#
_entry.id   AF-A0ABD6CA09-F1
#
_cell.length_a   1.000
_cell.length_b   1.000
_cell.length_c   1.000
_cell.angle_alpha   90.00
_cell.angle_beta   90.00
_cell.angle_gamma   90.00
#
_symmetry.space_group_name_H-M   'P 1'
#
loop_
_entity.id
_entity.type
_entity.pdbx_description
1 polymer ?
#
loop_
_entity_poly.entity_id
_entity_poly.type
_entity_poly.pdbx_seq_one_letter_code
_entity_poly.pdbx_strand_id
1 'polypeptide(L)'
;MNRSYVVTMAVVALTVFSAVTPAAGATAAESPERSFVVDVHEDGSATVTMTTTFDLASQNESDAFEQLKNDQQARERFRVRFRDRMQRVAADAANATGREMSITDATVDLRTVGATGVVELSVTWDGLAAVEGDTLTITEPFASGFTPDRPLKLIVPDEYAVTSMAPAADSSLDGTATWKAGSPLDGFAVTVEPIDAGESGTTAASGTETSSGDGPGFGTGLAITAILGTGYLALRRF
;
A
#
# COMPACT_ATOMS: atom_id res chain seq x y z
N MET A 1 -9.76 -34.87 -81.25
CA MET A 1 -9.30 -33.89 -82.25
C MET A 1 -9.00 -32.59 -81.52
N ASN A 2 -7.72 -32.24 -81.37
CA ASN A 2 -7.18 -30.90 -81.06
C ASN A 2 -7.49 -30.32 -79.66
N ARG A 3 -6.63 -29.56 -78.99
CA ARG A 3 -5.22 -29.20 -79.13
C ARG A 3 -4.87 -28.46 -77.82
N SER A 4 -3.61 -28.52 -77.45
CA SER A 4 -2.90 -27.78 -76.40
C SER A 4 -3.30 -26.31 -76.27
N TYR A 5 -3.32 -25.78 -75.04
CA TYR A 5 -2.83 -24.43 -74.75
C TYR A 5 -2.02 -24.40 -73.46
N VAL A 6 -0.92 -23.66 -73.58
CA VAL A 6 0.25 -23.53 -72.71
C VAL A 6 0.23 -22.11 -72.15
N VAL A 7 0.59 -21.99 -70.86
CA VAL A 7 1.19 -20.81 -70.20
C VAL A 7 0.34 -19.53 -70.10
N THR A 8 0.03 -19.14 -68.87
CA THR A 8 0.47 -17.84 -68.36
C THR A 8 0.73 -17.92 -66.85
N MET A 9 1.97 -17.66 -66.49
CA MET A 9 2.46 -17.52 -65.13
C MET A 9 2.05 -16.15 -64.59
N ALA A 10 1.32 -16.10 -63.48
CA ALA A 10 1.07 -14.87 -62.72
C ALA A 10 1.50 -15.11 -61.27
N VAL A 11 2.69 -14.64 -60.95
CA VAL A 11 3.21 -14.55 -59.58
C VAL A 11 2.46 -13.42 -58.89
N VAL A 12 1.53 -13.76 -58.00
CA VAL A 12 0.92 -12.79 -57.08
C VAL A 12 1.62 -12.96 -55.74
N ALA A 13 2.56 -12.04 -55.46
CA ALA A 13 3.18 -11.90 -54.16
C ALA A 13 2.14 -11.35 -53.17
N LEU A 14 1.61 -12.22 -52.31
CA LEU A 14 0.68 -11.87 -51.25
C LEU A 14 1.49 -11.30 -50.06
N THR A 15 1.54 -9.98 -49.93
CA THR A 15 2.08 -9.30 -48.76
C THR A 15 1.11 -9.43 -47.59
N VAL A 16 1.51 -10.17 -46.56
CA VAL A 16 0.78 -10.28 -45.29
C VAL A 16 1.07 -9.03 -44.47
N PHE A 17 0.09 -8.12 -44.38
CA PHE A 17 0.11 -6.99 -43.45
C PHE A 17 -0.43 -7.47 -42.10
N SER A 18 0.45 -7.77 -41.15
CA SER A 18 0.05 -7.99 -39.76
C SER A 18 -0.26 -6.64 -39.11
N ALA A 19 -1.54 -6.34 -38.91
CA ALA A 19 -1.97 -5.23 -38.09
C ALA A 19 -1.74 -5.58 -36.62
N VAL A 20 -0.69 -5.02 -36.02
CA VAL A 20 -0.56 -4.92 -34.55
C VAL A 20 -1.54 -3.83 -34.12
N THR A 21 -2.62 -4.23 -33.47
CA THR A 21 -3.44 -3.30 -32.67
C THR A 21 -2.74 -3.11 -31.32
N PRO A 22 -2.34 -1.90 -30.92
CA PRO A 22 -1.93 -1.66 -29.55
C PRO A 22 -3.15 -1.88 -28.65
N ALA A 23 -3.09 -2.87 -27.77
CA ALA A 23 -4.01 -2.98 -26.66
C ALA A 23 -3.76 -1.77 -25.76
N ALA A 24 -4.60 -0.74 -25.89
CA ALA A 24 -4.71 0.28 -24.88
C ALA A 24 -5.15 -0.42 -23.60
N GLY A 25 -4.23 -0.56 -22.65
CA GLY A 25 -4.55 -1.01 -21.30
C GLY A 25 -5.53 0.00 -20.70
N ALA A 26 -6.82 -0.33 -20.75
CA ALA A 26 -7.77 0.29 -19.86
C ALA A 26 -7.33 -0.09 -18.45
N THR A 27 -6.69 0.84 -17.74
CA THR A 27 -6.73 0.80 -16.29
C THR A 27 -8.22 0.81 -15.95
N ALA A 28 -8.74 -0.33 -15.49
CA ALA A 28 -10.08 -0.36 -14.96
C ALA A 28 -10.09 0.68 -13.84
N ALA A 29 -10.84 1.76 -14.02
CA ALA A 29 -11.02 2.73 -12.95
C ALA A 29 -11.56 1.96 -11.76
N GLU A 30 -10.76 1.83 -10.70
CA GLU A 30 -11.22 1.21 -9.46
C GLU A 30 -12.50 1.91 -9.03
N SER A 31 -13.54 1.12 -8.80
CA SER A 31 -14.77 1.66 -8.24
C SER A 31 -14.44 2.19 -6.85
N PRO A 32 -14.83 3.43 -6.50
CA PRO A 32 -14.51 3.97 -5.20
C PRO A 32 -15.09 3.06 -4.13
N GLU A 33 -14.27 2.73 -3.13
CA GLU A 33 -14.65 1.91 -1.99
C GLU A 33 -14.65 2.73 -0.71
N ARG A 34 -15.42 2.28 0.27
CA ARG A 34 -15.37 2.84 1.62
C ARG A 34 -14.07 2.43 2.30
N SER A 35 -13.41 3.35 2.98
CA SER A 35 -12.11 3.10 3.63
C SER A 35 -11.87 4.06 4.79
N PHE A 36 -10.93 3.68 5.66
CA PHE A 36 -10.32 4.54 6.65
C PHE A 36 -8.81 4.48 6.42
N VAL A 37 -8.24 5.57 5.92
CA VAL A 37 -6.83 5.66 5.55
C VAL A 37 -6.12 6.53 6.56
N VAL A 38 -4.99 6.05 7.06
CA VAL A 38 -4.06 6.77 7.93
C VAL A 38 -2.75 6.84 7.18
N ASP A 39 -2.42 8.04 6.70
CA ASP A 39 -1.21 8.31 5.93
C ASP A 39 -0.22 9.02 6.84
N VAL A 40 0.83 8.31 7.26
CA VAL A 40 1.78 8.75 8.28
C VAL A 40 2.93 9.51 7.63
N HIS A 41 3.27 10.65 8.19
CA HIS A 41 4.38 11.50 7.76
C HIS A 41 5.61 11.29 8.65
N GLU A 42 6.78 11.66 8.14
CA GLU A 42 8.08 11.49 8.82
C GLU A 42 8.18 12.24 10.15
N ASP A 43 7.43 13.33 10.32
CA ASP A 43 7.37 14.12 11.56
C ASP A 43 6.44 13.52 12.63
N GLY A 44 5.84 12.38 12.33
CA GLY A 44 4.89 11.68 13.19
C GLY A 44 3.47 12.23 13.15
N SER A 45 3.19 13.23 12.32
CA SER A 45 1.82 13.59 11.97
C SER A 45 1.20 12.57 11.02
N ALA A 46 -0.12 12.62 10.84
CA ALA A 46 -0.82 11.78 9.88
C ALA A 46 -1.97 12.52 9.21
N THR A 47 -2.17 12.28 7.91
CA THR A 47 -3.43 12.62 7.24
C THR A 47 -4.40 11.46 7.40
N VAL A 48 -5.52 11.71 8.08
CA VAL A 48 -6.55 10.70 8.33
C VAL A 48 -7.75 10.97 7.44
N THR A 49 -8.03 10.04 6.54
CA THR A 49 -9.08 10.17 5.53
C THR A 49 -10.11 9.06 5.66
N MET A 50 -11.38 9.44 5.83
CA MET A 50 -12.50 8.52 5.85
C MET A 50 -13.35 8.70 4.59
N THR A 51 -13.42 7.62 3.79
CA THR A 51 -14.23 7.58 2.57
C THR A 51 -15.49 6.77 2.81
N THR A 52 -16.64 7.31 2.41
CA THR A 52 -17.94 6.62 2.38
C THR A 52 -18.56 6.75 1.00
N THR A 53 -19.18 5.68 0.53
CA THR A 53 -19.79 5.60 -0.80
C THR A 53 -21.30 5.41 -0.70
N PHE A 54 -22.01 5.93 -1.68
CA PHE A 54 -23.46 5.89 -1.80
C PHE A 54 -23.84 5.41 -3.20
N ASP A 55 -24.76 4.46 -3.30
CA ASP A 55 -25.33 4.05 -4.58
C ASP A 55 -26.31 5.11 -5.06
N LEU A 56 -26.12 5.59 -6.29
CA LEU A 56 -26.93 6.61 -6.94
C LEU A 56 -27.72 6.00 -8.12
N ALA A 57 -28.07 4.71 -8.01
CA ALA A 57 -28.78 3.96 -9.05
C ALA A 57 -30.12 4.60 -9.46
N SER A 58 -30.80 5.32 -8.57
CA SER A 58 -32.04 6.04 -8.88
C SER A 58 -31.82 7.55 -9.04
N GLN A 59 -32.70 8.17 -9.82
CA GLN A 59 -32.74 9.63 -9.97
C GLN A 59 -32.94 10.33 -8.62
N ASN A 60 -33.75 9.76 -7.72
CA ASN A 60 -34.01 10.34 -6.41
C ASN A 60 -32.75 10.35 -5.52
N GLU A 61 -31.94 9.28 -5.55
CA GLU A 61 -30.66 9.22 -4.83
C GLU A 61 -29.64 10.19 -5.42
N SER A 62 -29.54 10.24 -6.75
CA SER A 62 -28.69 11.19 -7.48
C SER A 62 -29.04 12.65 -7.14
N ASP A 63 -30.32 13.00 -7.19
CA ASP A 63 -30.79 14.36 -6.89
C ASP A 63 -30.54 14.74 -5.43
N ALA A 64 -30.76 13.80 -4.49
CA ALA A 64 -30.48 14.03 -3.08
C ALA A 64 -28.99 14.23 -2.80
N PHE A 65 -28.11 13.46 -3.46
CA PHE A 65 -26.67 13.61 -3.32
C PHE A 65 -26.16 14.94 -3.91
N GLU A 66 -26.65 15.32 -5.09
CA GLU A 66 -26.30 16.63 -5.68
C GLU A 66 -26.83 17.80 -4.84
N GLN A 67 -28.01 17.68 -4.22
CA GLN A 67 -28.49 18.68 -3.26
C GLN A 67 -27.53 18.81 -2.08
N LEU A 68 -27.11 17.69 -1.48
CA LEU A 68 -26.16 17.71 -0.37
C LEU A 68 -24.81 18.33 -0.77
N LYS A 69 -24.29 17.98 -1.94
CA LYS A 69 -23.03 18.50 -2.49
C LYS A 69 -23.07 20.02 -2.68
N ASN A 70 -24.23 20.57 -3.02
CA ASN A 70 -24.46 22.00 -3.20
C ASN A 70 -24.89 22.74 -1.91
N ASP A 71 -25.25 22.03 -0.83
CA ASP A 71 -25.56 22.63 0.47
C ASP A 71 -24.28 22.90 1.28
N GLN A 72 -23.78 24.13 1.18
CA GLN A 72 -22.60 24.57 1.91
C GLN A 72 -22.77 24.48 3.43
N GLN A 73 -23.96 24.75 3.96
CA GLN A 73 -24.18 24.69 5.41
C GLN A 73 -24.18 23.25 5.92
N ALA A 74 -24.76 22.32 5.16
CA ALA A 74 -24.70 20.90 5.50
C ALA A 74 -23.27 20.37 5.48
N ARG A 75 -22.49 20.72 4.45
CA ARG A 75 -21.08 20.35 4.35
C ARG A 75 -20.28 20.89 5.53
N GLU A 76 -20.43 22.17 5.86
CA GLU A 76 -19.76 22.78 7.01
C GLU A 76 -20.12 22.06 8.33
N ARG A 77 -21.40 21.72 8.53
CA ARG A 77 -21.83 20.93 9.70
C ARG A 77 -21.15 19.57 9.75
N PHE A 78 -21.03 18.86 8.62
CA PHE A 78 -20.34 17.56 8.58
C PHE A 78 -18.85 17.68 8.89
N ARG A 79 -18.17 18.67 8.31
CA ARG A 79 -16.76 18.98 8.56
C ARG A 79 -16.49 19.23 10.05
N VAL A 80 -17.28 20.10 10.68
CA VAL A 80 -17.16 20.40 12.12
C VAL A 80 -17.43 19.17 12.97
N ARG A 81 -18.48 18.40 12.67
CA ARG A 81 -18.81 17.18 13.42
C ARG A 81 -17.72 16.11 13.32
N PHE A 82 -17.11 15.97 12.15
CA PHE A 82 -15.98 15.05 11.94
C PHE A 82 -14.77 15.51 12.74
N ARG A 83 -14.38 16.78 12.63
CA ARG A 83 -13.29 17.37 13.42
C ARG A 83 -13.48 17.16 14.92
N ASP A 84 -14.65 17.53 15.45
CA ASP A 84 -14.93 17.45 16.90
C ASP A 84 -15.00 16.00 17.40
N ARG A 85 -15.32 15.04 16.52
CA ARG A 85 -15.18 13.61 16.82
C ARG A 85 -13.72 13.22 16.89
N MET A 86 -12.93 13.54 15.86
CA MET A 86 -11.51 13.20 15.83
C MET A 86 -10.73 13.87 16.98
N GLN A 87 -11.07 15.11 17.36
CA GLN A 87 -10.47 15.80 18.51
C GLN A 87 -10.66 15.05 19.82
N ARG A 88 -11.83 14.42 20.02
CA ARG A 88 -12.06 13.59 21.21
C ARG A 88 -11.22 12.32 21.19
N VAL A 89 -11.14 11.66 20.03
CA VAL A 89 -10.30 10.46 19.88
C VAL A 89 -8.82 10.81 20.11
N ALA A 90 -8.34 11.93 19.58
CA ALA A 90 -6.98 12.41 19.81
C ALA A 90 -6.72 12.77 21.28
N ALA A 91 -7.68 13.40 21.96
CA ALA A 91 -7.56 13.67 23.40
C ALA A 91 -7.48 12.37 24.24
N ASP A 92 -8.27 11.37 23.89
CA ASP A 92 -8.22 10.06 24.58
C ASP A 92 -6.88 9.35 24.32
N ALA A 93 -6.38 9.36 23.08
CA ALA A 93 -5.07 8.80 22.73
C ALA A 93 -3.89 9.57 23.37
N ALA A 94 -3.98 10.90 23.45
CA ALA A 94 -3.02 11.75 24.14
C ALA A 94 -2.93 11.39 25.63
N ASN A 95 -4.09 11.21 26.28
CA ASN A 95 -4.14 10.78 27.69
C ASN A 95 -3.59 9.37 27.89
N ALA A 96 -3.89 8.42 26.99
CA ALA A 96 -3.42 7.05 27.09
C ALA A 96 -1.91 6.91 26.90
N THR A 97 -1.32 7.72 26.01
CA THR A 97 0.11 7.67 25.67
C THR A 97 0.96 8.66 26.45
N GLY A 98 0.36 9.69 27.05
CA GLY A 98 1.05 10.79 27.69
C GLY A 98 1.73 11.76 26.71
N ARG A 99 1.33 11.77 25.43
CA ARG A 99 1.88 12.61 24.37
C ARG A 99 0.91 13.72 23.98
N GLU A 100 1.42 14.85 23.51
CA GLU A 100 0.60 15.90 22.92
C GLU A 100 0.10 15.45 21.55
N MET A 101 -1.19 15.66 21.28
CA MET A 101 -1.81 15.40 19.98
C MET A 101 -2.84 16.48 19.66
N SER A 102 -2.99 16.83 18.39
CA SER A 102 -4.01 17.77 17.93
C SER A 102 -4.62 17.36 16.60
N ILE A 103 -5.85 17.85 16.37
CA ILE A 103 -6.54 17.68 15.09
C ILE A 103 -6.71 19.05 14.44
N THR A 104 -6.23 19.14 13.21
CA THR A 104 -6.19 20.34 12.38
C THR A 104 -6.77 20.04 10.98
N ASP A 105 -6.90 21.09 10.15
CA ASP A 105 -7.19 20.99 8.71
C ASP A 105 -8.34 20.06 8.30
N ALA A 106 -9.46 20.14 9.02
CA ALA A 106 -10.64 19.34 8.70
C ALA A 106 -11.29 19.78 7.38
N THR A 107 -11.44 18.84 6.44
CA THR A 107 -12.06 19.05 5.11
C THR A 107 -13.24 18.10 4.87
N VAL A 108 -14.05 18.44 3.87
CA VAL A 108 -15.15 17.59 3.37
C VAL A 108 -15.31 17.76 1.87
N ASP A 109 -15.16 16.66 1.16
CA ASP A 109 -15.21 16.59 -0.30
C ASP A 109 -16.27 15.61 -0.75
N LEU A 110 -17.10 16.05 -1.70
CA LEU A 110 -18.17 15.27 -2.27
C LEU A 110 -18.01 15.25 -3.78
N ARG A 111 -17.96 14.04 -4.35
CA ARG A 111 -17.81 13.83 -5.79
C ARG A 111 -18.66 12.65 -6.26
N THR A 112 -18.90 12.61 -7.55
CA THR A 112 -19.65 11.53 -8.20
C THR A 112 -18.74 10.80 -9.18
N VAL A 113 -18.68 9.47 -9.10
CA VAL A 113 -17.90 8.60 -9.98
C VAL A 113 -18.86 7.55 -10.54
N GLY A 114 -19.22 7.69 -11.82
CA GLY A 114 -20.26 6.85 -12.42
C GLY A 114 -21.60 7.01 -11.68
N ALA A 115 -22.17 5.90 -11.19
CA ALA A 115 -23.38 5.88 -10.36
C ALA A 115 -23.07 5.86 -8.85
N THR A 116 -21.86 6.24 -8.43
CA THR A 116 -21.46 6.23 -7.02
C THR A 116 -21.16 7.63 -6.52
N GLY A 117 -21.85 8.04 -5.46
CA GLY A 117 -21.53 9.23 -4.69
C GLY A 117 -20.42 8.91 -3.69
N VAL A 118 -19.40 9.76 -3.61
CA VAL A 118 -18.25 9.59 -2.72
C VAL A 118 -18.19 10.79 -1.79
N VAL A 119 -18.19 10.52 -0.49
CA VAL A 119 -17.94 11.52 0.56
C VAL A 119 -16.62 11.19 1.22
N GLU A 120 -15.70 12.15 1.18
CA GLU A 120 -14.38 12.07 1.78
C GLU A 120 -14.28 13.13 2.87
N LEU A 121 -13.91 12.68 4.07
CA LEU A 121 -13.66 13.53 5.23
C LEU A 121 -12.21 13.34 5.61
N SER A 122 -11.45 14.44 5.70
CA SER A 122 -10.04 14.38 6.07
C SER A 122 -9.71 15.34 7.20
N VAL A 123 -8.70 14.99 7.99
CA VAL A 123 -8.07 15.82 9.02
C VAL A 123 -6.58 15.56 9.05
N THR A 124 -5.82 16.54 9.50
CA THR A 124 -4.44 16.33 9.95
C THR A 124 -4.45 15.98 11.43
N TRP A 125 -3.74 14.92 11.80
CA TRP A 125 -3.53 14.49 13.18
C TRP A 125 -2.05 14.68 13.53
N ASP A 126 -1.75 15.73 14.29
CA ASP A 126 -0.42 16.00 14.78
C ASP A 126 -0.06 15.09 15.95
N GLY A 127 1.14 14.50 15.91
CA GLY A 127 1.65 13.63 16.99
C GLY A 127 0.99 12.25 17.06
N LEU A 128 0.38 11.76 15.97
CA LEU A 128 -0.19 10.42 15.95
C LEU A 128 0.87 9.35 16.22
N ALA A 129 1.97 9.36 15.46
CA ALA A 129 3.09 8.45 15.67
C ALA A 129 4.05 9.00 16.73
N ALA A 130 4.56 8.13 17.60
CA ALA A 130 5.65 8.47 18.50
C ALA A 130 6.94 8.49 17.68
N VAL A 131 7.74 9.53 17.84
CA VAL A 131 9.00 9.72 17.12
C VAL A 131 10.15 9.56 18.09
N GLU A 132 11.00 8.56 17.85
CA GLU A 132 12.20 8.27 18.64
C GLU A 132 13.41 8.19 17.70
N GLY A 133 14.14 9.31 17.55
CA GLY A 133 15.13 9.42 16.48
C GLY A 133 14.42 9.42 15.13
N ASP A 134 14.77 8.48 14.26
CA ASP A 134 14.11 8.26 12.97
C ASP A 134 13.06 7.12 13.04
N THR A 135 12.82 6.53 14.22
CA THR A 135 11.83 5.45 14.38
C THR A 135 10.46 6.04 14.67
N LEU A 136 9.44 5.62 13.91
CA LEU A 136 8.04 5.99 14.14
C LEU A 136 7.26 4.81 14.70
N THR A 137 6.51 5.02 15.78
CA THR A 137 5.66 3.99 16.39
C THR A 137 4.21 4.45 16.51
N ILE A 138 3.29 3.73 15.86
CA ILE A 138 1.85 3.98 15.85
C ILE A 138 1.17 2.95 16.75
N THR A 139 0.39 3.42 17.72
CA THR A 139 -0.32 2.57 18.70
C THR A 139 -1.76 3.05 18.88
N GLU A 140 -1.99 3.96 19.83
CA GLU A 140 -3.30 4.58 20.06
C GLU A 140 -3.68 5.53 18.91
N PRO A 141 -4.97 5.62 18.55
CA PRO A 141 -6.15 5.06 19.22
C PRO A 141 -6.50 3.62 18.84
N PHE A 142 -5.68 2.97 18.01
CA PHE A 142 -6.04 1.69 17.39
C PHE A 142 -5.86 0.51 18.35
N ALA A 143 -4.99 0.65 19.34
CA ALA A 143 -4.63 -0.43 20.27
C ALA A 143 -5.73 -0.78 21.27
N SER A 144 -6.63 0.18 21.58
CA SER A 144 -7.60 0.08 22.67
C SER A 144 -9.05 0.17 22.18
N GLY A 145 -9.65 -0.99 21.90
CA GLY A 145 -11.09 -1.09 21.63
C GLY A 145 -11.52 -0.52 20.27
N PHE A 146 -10.58 -0.31 19.35
CA PHE A 146 -10.89 0.06 17.98
C PHE A 146 -11.17 -1.20 17.15
N THR A 147 -12.37 -1.28 16.59
CA THR A 147 -12.73 -2.27 15.58
C THR A 147 -13.20 -1.52 14.35
N PRO A 148 -12.49 -1.62 13.21
CA PRO A 148 -12.77 -0.78 12.08
C PRO A 148 -14.07 -1.26 11.41
N ASP A 149 -15.02 -0.35 11.18
CA ASP A 149 -16.29 -0.69 10.51
C ASP A 149 -16.12 -0.86 8.99
N ARG A 150 -14.96 -0.48 8.47
CA ARG A 150 -14.52 -0.46 7.06
C ARG A 150 -13.06 -0.91 6.96
N PRO A 151 -12.50 -1.18 5.77
CA PRO A 151 -11.07 -1.43 5.65
C PRO A 151 -10.24 -0.28 6.23
N LEU A 152 -9.34 -0.60 7.17
CA LEU A 152 -8.30 0.28 7.67
C LEU A 152 -7.06 0.12 6.79
N LYS A 153 -6.50 1.21 6.30
CA LYS A 153 -5.22 1.25 5.58
C LYS A 153 -4.27 2.16 6.35
N LEU A 154 -3.11 1.65 6.71
CA LEU A 154 -2.00 2.44 7.24
C LEU A 154 -0.95 2.54 6.13
N ILE A 155 -0.67 3.76 5.70
CA ILE A 155 0.38 4.08 4.74
C ILE A 155 1.55 4.63 5.55
N VAL A 156 2.71 4.02 5.38
CA VAL A 156 3.96 4.45 6.01
C VAL A 156 4.66 5.47 5.11
N PRO A 157 5.49 6.37 5.66
CA PRO A 157 6.20 7.33 4.83
C PRO A 157 7.02 6.63 3.73
N ASP A 158 7.19 7.30 2.61
CA ASP A 158 8.16 6.88 1.60
C ASP A 158 9.54 6.72 2.24
N GLU A 159 10.36 5.80 1.73
CA GLU A 159 11.68 5.50 2.28
C GLU A 159 11.68 4.90 3.70
N TYR A 160 10.52 4.50 4.26
CA TYR A 160 10.43 3.75 5.51
C TYR A 160 10.00 2.29 5.27
N ALA A 161 10.48 1.38 6.12
CA ALA A 161 10.08 -0.01 6.16
C ALA A 161 9.45 -0.36 7.52
N VAL A 162 8.45 -1.24 7.48
CA VAL A 162 7.85 -1.78 8.70
C VAL A 162 8.80 -2.81 9.34
N THR A 163 9.26 -2.51 10.54
CA THR A 163 10.14 -3.41 11.32
C THR A 163 9.37 -4.27 12.30
N SER A 164 8.22 -3.78 12.78
CA SER A 164 7.31 -4.53 13.66
C SER A 164 5.86 -4.18 13.38
N MET A 165 4.98 -5.18 13.43
CA MET A 165 3.54 -5.02 13.23
C MET A 165 2.76 -6.03 14.06
N ALA A 166 1.84 -5.54 14.87
CA ALA A 166 0.83 -6.33 15.56
C ALA A 166 -0.52 -5.59 15.55
N PRO A 167 -1.65 -6.29 15.37
CA PRO A 167 -1.74 -7.63 14.77
C PRO A 167 -1.28 -7.60 13.30
N ALA A 168 -0.98 -8.76 12.74
CA ALA A 168 -0.62 -8.87 11.33
C ALA A 168 -1.73 -8.31 10.43
N ALA A 169 -1.35 -7.51 9.44
CA ALA A 169 -2.27 -7.00 8.42
C ALA A 169 -2.85 -8.14 7.56
N ASP A 170 -4.08 -7.95 7.08
CA ASP A 170 -4.72 -8.83 6.11
C ASP A 170 -3.97 -8.85 4.76
N SER A 171 -3.35 -7.72 4.41
CA SER A 171 -2.44 -7.58 3.27
C SER A 171 -1.47 -6.43 3.48
N SER A 172 -0.26 -6.54 2.95
CA SER A 172 0.74 -5.46 2.94
C SER A 172 1.36 -5.36 1.55
N LEU A 173 1.26 -4.19 0.92
CA LEU A 173 1.80 -3.92 -0.43
C LEU A 173 2.19 -2.45 -0.53
N ASP A 174 3.36 -2.16 -1.12
CA ASP A 174 3.84 -0.80 -1.44
C ASP A 174 3.67 0.19 -0.27
N GLY A 175 4.24 -0.14 0.90
CA GLY A 175 4.16 0.71 2.10
C GLY A 175 2.77 0.78 2.75
N THR A 176 1.77 0.08 2.22
CA THR A 176 0.40 0.09 2.73
C THR A 176 0.05 -1.21 3.43
N ALA A 177 -0.17 -1.16 4.74
CA ALA A 177 -0.74 -2.24 5.53
C ALA A 177 -2.27 -2.10 5.60
N THR A 178 -3.01 -3.18 5.32
CA THR A 178 -4.49 -3.15 5.29
C THR A 178 -5.08 -4.18 6.24
N TRP A 179 -6.07 -3.77 7.02
CA TRP A 179 -6.93 -4.64 7.82
C TRP A 179 -8.36 -4.52 7.31
N LYS A 180 -9.06 -5.63 7.18
CA LYS A 180 -10.46 -5.66 6.74
C LYS A 180 -11.38 -5.07 7.80
N ALA A 181 -12.59 -4.71 7.37
CA ALA A 181 -13.66 -4.35 8.29
C ALA A 181 -13.91 -5.48 9.31
N GLY A 182 -13.98 -5.14 10.58
CA GLY A 182 -14.21 -6.08 11.68
C GLY A 182 -12.96 -6.82 12.15
N SER A 183 -11.78 -6.59 11.57
CA SER A 183 -10.54 -7.19 12.06
C SER A 183 -10.26 -6.73 13.50
N PRO A 184 -9.94 -7.64 14.44
CA PRO A 184 -9.59 -7.26 15.80
C PRO A 184 -8.22 -6.57 15.79
N LEU A 185 -8.11 -5.43 16.47
CA LEU A 185 -6.89 -4.61 16.53
C LEU A 185 -6.37 -4.45 17.96
N ASP A 186 -6.80 -5.30 18.89
CA ASP A 186 -6.31 -5.26 20.27
C ASP A 186 -4.79 -5.37 20.32
N GLY A 187 -4.15 -4.43 21.03
CA GLY A 187 -2.68 -4.36 21.09
C GLY A 187 -2.03 -3.89 19.80
N PHE A 188 -2.76 -3.15 18.95
CA PHE A 188 -2.22 -2.53 17.74
C PHE A 188 -0.90 -1.79 18.03
N ALA A 189 0.14 -2.15 17.29
CA ALA A 189 1.44 -1.48 17.30
C ALA A 189 2.10 -1.68 15.93
N VAL A 190 2.45 -0.59 15.27
CA VAL A 190 3.26 -0.60 14.04
C VAL A 190 4.47 0.27 14.26
N THR A 191 5.66 -0.30 14.06
CA THR A 191 6.94 0.41 14.13
C THR A 191 7.55 0.42 12.74
N VAL A 192 7.97 1.61 12.29
CA VAL A 192 8.67 1.79 11.03
C VAL A 192 9.97 2.55 11.24
N GLU A 193 10.95 2.24 10.40
CA GLU A 193 12.29 2.84 10.39
C GLU A 193 12.69 3.17 8.95
N PRO A 194 13.59 4.15 8.72
CA PRO A 194 14.08 4.45 7.40
C PRO A 194 14.75 3.22 6.76
N ILE A 195 14.54 3.05 5.47
CA ILE A 195 15.25 2.07 4.66
C ILE A 195 16.67 2.59 4.51
N ASP A 196 17.64 1.86 5.07
CA ASP A 196 19.04 2.15 4.82
C ASP A 196 19.28 2.11 3.30
N ALA A 197 19.65 3.25 2.71
CA ALA A 197 20.05 3.37 1.30
C ALA A 197 21.36 2.61 0.98
N GLY A 198 21.81 1.73 1.86
CA GLY A 198 23.20 1.32 2.03
C GLY A 198 23.45 -0.16 2.19
N GLU A 199 22.55 -1.07 1.81
CA GLU A 199 22.91 -2.51 1.70
C GLU A 199 22.40 -3.16 0.40
N SER A 200 22.76 -2.57 -0.74
CA SER A 200 23.17 -3.41 -1.87
C SER A 200 24.48 -4.10 -1.48
N GLY A 201 24.37 -5.22 -0.79
CA GLY A 201 25.48 -6.08 -0.41
C GLY A 201 26.25 -6.53 -1.65
N THR A 202 27.19 -5.72 -2.10
CA THR A 202 28.31 -6.18 -2.91
C THR A 202 29.03 -7.20 -2.06
N THR A 203 28.91 -8.48 -2.44
CA THR A 203 29.78 -9.53 -1.93
C THR A 203 31.21 -9.18 -2.36
N ALA A 204 31.89 -8.38 -1.54
CA ALA A 204 33.32 -8.19 -1.64
C ALA A 204 33.95 -9.51 -1.20
N ALA A 205 34.11 -10.43 -2.16
CA ALA A 205 34.99 -11.57 -2.01
C ALA A 205 36.37 -11.02 -1.64
N SER A 206 36.73 -11.13 -0.36
CA SER A 206 38.11 -10.92 0.08
C SER A 206 38.94 -12.06 -0.47
N GLY A 207 39.45 -11.88 -1.69
CA GLY A 207 40.50 -12.72 -2.25
C GLY A 207 41.77 -12.52 -1.45
N THR A 208 42.09 -13.48 -0.58
CA THR A 208 43.42 -13.57 0.02
C THR A 208 44.39 -14.01 -1.06
N GLU A 209 45.10 -13.07 -1.68
CA GLU A 209 46.25 -13.36 -2.54
C GLU A 209 47.42 -13.83 -1.66
N THR A 210 47.58 -15.14 -1.52
CA THR A 210 48.85 -15.70 -1.03
C THR A 210 49.77 -15.90 -2.23
N SER A 211 50.71 -14.97 -2.37
CA SER A 211 51.84 -15.10 -3.31
C SER A 211 52.84 -16.10 -2.75
N SER A 212 53.14 -17.17 -3.51
CA SER A 212 54.37 -17.97 -3.39
C SER A 212 54.58 -18.88 -4.61
N GLY A 213 55.57 -18.54 -5.44
CA GLY A 213 56.54 -19.51 -5.98
C GLY A 213 56.24 -20.25 -7.30
N ASP A 214 56.60 -19.61 -8.42
CA ASP A 214 57.33 -20.13 -9.59
C ASP A 214 56.99 -21.51 -10.20
N GLY A 215 56.36 -21.49 -11.39
CA GLY A 215 56.24 -22.61 -12.32
C GLY A 215 55.30 -22.28 -13.51
N PRO A 216 55.67 -22.53 -14.79
CA PRO A 216 54.84 -22.13 -15.92
C PRO A 216 53.80 -23.21 -16.23
N GLY A 217 52.52 -22.91 -16.05
CA GLY A 217 51.44 -23.82 -16.45
C GLY A 217 50.06 -23.30 -16.07
N PHE A 218 49.23 -23.10 -17.09
CA PHE A 218 47.92 -22.45 -17.06
C PHE A 218 46.93 -23.01 -16.04
N GLY A 219 46.21 -22.11 -15.39
CA GLY A 219 45.26 -22.39 -14.33
C GLY A 219 43.91 -22.93 -14.79
N THR A 220 43.20 -23.55 -13.83
CA THR A 220 41.75 -23.47 -13.61
C THR A 220 41.46 -24.25 -12.33
N GLY A 221 41.22 -23.53 -11.23
CA GLY A 221 40.77 -24.11 -9.98
C GLY A 221 39.24 -24.23 -9.98
N LEU A 222 38.73 -25.46 -10.00
CA LEU A 222 37.40 -25.78 -9.49
C LEU A 222 37.47 -27.14 -8.80
N ALA A 223 37.35 -27.11 -7.48
CA ALA A 223 36.68 -28.13 -6.65
C ALA A 223 37.05 -27.85 -5.19
N ILE A 224 36.08 -27.53 -4.33
CA ILE A 224 35.86 -28.25 -3.05
C ILE A 224 34.37 -28.15 -2.67
N THR A 225 33.79 -29.33 -2.49
CA THR A 225 32.52 -29.69 -1.85
C THR A 225 32.62 -29.67 -0.32
N ALA A 226 31.56 -29.24 0.39
CA ALA A 226 31.12 -29.77 1.71
C ALA A 226 29.76 -29.12 2.07
N ILE A 227 28.60 -29.79 2.17
CA ILE A 227 28.13 -30.90 3.04
C ILE A 227 27.53 -30.40 4.39
N LEU A 228 26.20 -30.60 4.47
CA LEU A 228 25.31 -30.95 5.61
C LEU A 228 24.73 -29.90 6.58
N GLY A 229 23.39 -29.95 6.66
CA GLY A 229 22.61 -29.39 7.76
C GLY A 229 21.08 -29.54 7.62
N THR A 230 20.54 -30.65 7.09
CA THR A 230 19.10 -30.93 7.15
C THR A 230 18.73 -31.58 8.47
N GLY A 231 18.18 -30.81 9.40
CA GLY A 231 17.54 -31.32 10.61
C GLY A 231 16.14 -31.84 10.30
N TYR A 232 15.98 -33.16 10.23
CA TYR A 232 14.67 -33.83 10.22
C TYR A 232 14.28 -34.26 11.64
N LEU A 233 13.00 -34.04 11.94
CA LEU A 233 12.25 -34.44 13.13
C LEU A 233 12.49 -35.89 13.59
N ALA A 234 12.36 -36.15 14.90
CA ALA A 234 11.20 -36.84 15.48
C ALA A 234 11.46 -37.46 16.87
N LEU A 235 10.53 -37.15 17.78
CA LEU A 235 9.90 -37.98 18.81
C LEU A 235 10.71 -38.85 19.80
N ARG A 236 10.48 -38.51 21.08
CA ARG A 236 9.86 -39.34 22.14
C ARG A 236 10.63 -40.56 22.67
N ARG A 237 10.99 -40.52 23.95
CA ARG A 237 10.31 -41.20 25.09
C ARG A 237 11.25 -41.33 26.31
N PHE A 238 10.82 -40.86 27.47
CA PHE A 238 10.66 -41.65 28.71
C PHE A 238 9.62 -40.96 29.58
#